data_AF-A0A661R621-F1
#
_entry.id   AF-A0A661R621-F1
#
_cell.length_a   1.000
_cell.length_b   1.000
_cell.length_c   1.000
_cell.angle_alpha   90.00
_cell.angle_beta   90.00
_cell.angle_gamma   90.00
#
_symmetry.space_group_name_H-M   'P 1'
#
loop_
_entity.id
_entity.type
_entity.pdbx_description
1 polymer ?
#
loop_
_entity_poly.entity_id
_entity_poly.type
_entity_poly.pdbx_seq_one_letter_code
_entity_poly.pdbx_strand_id
1 'polypeptide(L)'
;MFVTSDQALEIARAEIRQTEIQRDPTFAPWSDASLGQPVIVKDVFKNPSYWIVPVLIQERVAGFVRVLGTGKVAGIGTFYGDPKQIRACPTTVTGIDAVEANCLAKERVHHEQGEIASDPVFVHDGPPGREAWLIEVFKQGRPYRWIFVTPAFVYERQAGEPLDEALE
;
A
#
# COMPACT_ATOMS: atom_id res chain seq x y z
N MET A 1 14.30 -16.37 -0.45
CA MET A 1 12.90 -16.77 -0.16
C MET A 1 12.18 -15.52 0.31
N PHE A 2 11.03 -15.21 -0.29
CA PHE A 2 10.21 -14.06 0.09
C PHE A 2 9.36 -14.44 1.31
N VAL A 3 9.31 -13.60 2.35
CA VAL A 3 8.53 -13.91 3.56
C VAL A 3 7.03 -14.00 3.28
N THR A 4 6.35 -14.90 3.97
CA THR A 4 4.89 -15.08 3.87
C THR A 4 4.14 -13.98 4.62
N SER A 5 2.83 -13.90 4.41
CA SER A 5 1.94 -13.00 5.16
C SER A 5 2.04 -13.24 6.68
N ASP A 6 1.97 -14.51 7.11
CA ASP A 6 2.08 -14.87 8.53
C ASP A 6 3.44 -14.49 9.13
N GLN A 7 4.53 -14.69 8.38
CA GLN A 7 5.86 -14.27 8.82
C GLN A 7 5.96 -12.75 8.96
N ALA A 8 5.40 -12.00 8.01
CA ALA A 8 5.36 -10.54 8.09
C ALA A 8 4.54 -10.05 9.30
N LEU A 9 3.44 -10.72 9.63
CA LEU A 9 2.62 -10.43 10.80
C LEU A 9 3.39 -10.62 12.10
N GLU A 10 4.12 -11.74 12.24
CA GLU A 10 4.92 -12.02 13.44
C GLU A 10 6.12 -11.08 13.58
N ILE A 11 6.76 -10.71 12.46
CA ILE A 11 7.81 -9.69 12.44
C ILE A 11 7.26 -8.34 12.91
N ALA A 12 6.12 -7.91 12.38
CA ALA A 12 5.48 -6.65 12.78
C ALA A 12 5.08 -6.65 14.26
N ARG A 13 4.59 -7.78 14.78
CA ARG A 13 4.25 -7.94 16.21
C ARG A 13 5.48 -7.77 17.10
N ALA A 14 6.62 -8.34 16.71
CA ALA A 14 7.87 -8.18 17.43
C ALA A 14 8.35 -6.72 17.44
N GLU A 15 8.24 -6.04 16.29
CA GLU A 15 8.62 -4.63 16.15
C GLU A 15 7.77 -3.72 17.05
N ILE A 16 6.44 -3.87 17.07
CA ILE A 16 5.55 -3.05 17.92
C ILE A 16 5.92 -3.19 19.40
N ARG A 17 6.15 -4.42 19.88
CA ARG A 17 6.58 -4.66 21.26
C ARG A 17 7.90 -3.96 21.57
N GLN A 18 8.83 -3.93 20.62
CA GLN A 18 10.11 -3.23 20.78
C GLN A 18 9.90 -1.71 20.83
N THR A 19 9.03 -1.14 19.99
CA THR A 19 8.69 0.29 20.02
C THR A 19 8.03 0.71 21.34
N GLU A 20 7.11 -0.11 21.87
CA GLU A 20 6.49 0.11 23.19
C GLU A 20 7.53 0.19 24.31
N ILE A 21 8.53 -0.71 24.28
CA ILE A 21 9.63 -0.71 25.27
C ILE A 21 10.44 0.59 25.19
N GLN A 22 10.62 1.15 23.99
CA GLN A 22 11.35 2.41 23.78
C GLN A 22 10.56 3.65 24.24
N ARG A 23 9.24 3.53 24.48
CA ARG A 23 8.36 4.58 25.02
C ARG A 23 8.35 5.89 24.22
N ASP A 24 8.44 5.79 22.90
CA ASP A 24 8.21 6.96 22.05
C ASP A 24 6.72 7.41 22.18
N PRO A 25 6.46 8.66 22.61
CA PRO A 25 5.10 9.16 22.81
C PRO A 25 4.20 9.08 21.58
N THR A 26 4.78 9.12 20.38
CA THR A 26 4.06 9.05 19.10
C THR A 26 3.34 7.71 18.94
N PHE A 27 3.95 6.63 19.45
CA PHE A 27 3.45 5.27 19.36
C PHE A 27 2.79 4.78 20.65
N ALA A 28 2.67 5.63 21.67
CA ALA A 28 2.01 5.27 22.93
C ALA A 28 0.63 4.59 22.76
N PRO A 29 -0.24 4.99 21.80
CA PRO A 29 -1.51 4.29 21.58
C PRO A 29 -1.40 2.85 21.09
N TRP A 30 -0.24 2.44 20.58
CA TRP A 30 -0.07 1.12 19.98
C TRP A 30 -0.06 -0.02 21.02
N SER A 31 0.06 0.30 22.31
CA SER A 31 -0.03 -0.69 23.40
C SER A 31 -1.33 -1.48 23.42
N ASP A 32 -2.42 -0.87 22.93
CA ASP A 32 -3.74 -1.50 22.83
C ASP A 32 -4.09 -1.88 21.38
N ALA A 33 -3.13 -1.80 20.45
CA ALA A 33 -3.40 -2.06 19.05
C ALA A 33 -3.44 -3.55 18.72
N SER A 34 -4.26 -3.89 17.73
CA SER A 34 -4.18 -5.17 17.03
C SER A 34 -3.48 -4.99 15.68
N LEU A 35 -3.05 -6.08 15.08
CA LEU A 35 -2.53 -6.07 13.72
C LEU A 35 -3.63 -6.49 12.74
N GLY A 36 -3.73 -5.77 11.63
CA GLY A 36 -4.59 -6.12 10.51
C GLY A 36 -3.95 -7.15 9.59
N GLN A 37 -4.67 -7.53 8.54
CA GLN A 37 -4.15 -8.44 7.51
C GLN A 37 -3.01 -7.76 6.74
N PRO A 38 -1.83 -8.39 6.60
CA PRO A 38 -0.76 -7.86 5.78
C PRO A 38 -1.17 -7.71 4.31
N VAL A 39 -0.90 -6.54 3.74
CA VAL A 39 -1.11 -6.24 2.32
C VAL A 39 0.22 -6.38 1.60
N ILE A 40 0.24 -7.19 0.54
CA ILE A 40 1.43 -7.31 -0.31
C ILE A 40 1.51 -6.10 -1.24
N VAL A 41 2.67 -5.45 -1.24
CA VAL A 41 3.03 -4.43 -2.22
C VAL A 41 3.94 -5.09 -3.25
N LYS A 42 3.62 -4.87 -4.51
CA LYS A 42 4.38 -5.37 -5.64
C LYS A 42 5.11 -4.23 -6.35
N ASP A 43 6.08 -4.55 -7.20
CA ASP A 43 6.54 -3.58 -8.19
C ASP A 43 5.49 -3.43 -9.32
N VAL A 44 5.72 -2.49 -10.23
CA VAL A 44 4.84 -2.26 -11.39
C VAL A 44 4.79 -3.42 -12.38
N PHE A 45 5.72 -4.38 -12.27
CA PHE A 45 5.74 -5.63 -13.02
C PHE A 45 5.07 -6.79 -12.26
N LYS A 46 4.42 -6.49 -11.13
CA LYS A 46 3.68 -7.41 -10.27
C LYS A 46 4.55 -8.45 -9.55
N ASN A 47 5.85 -8.21 -9.43
CA ASN A 47 6.70 -9.01 -8.56
C ASN A 47 6.51 -8.59 -7.10
N PRO A 48 6.43 -9.53 -6.14
CA PRO A 48 6.42 -9.22 -4.71
C PRO A 48 7.60 -8.34 -4.29
N SER A 49 7.33 -7.24 -3.57
CA SER A 49 8.36 -6.30 -3.10
C SER A 49 8.46 -6.27 -1.58
N TYR A 50 7.37 -5.94 -0.90
CA TYR A 50 7.31 -5.92 0.57
C TYR A 50 5.87 -6.09 1.07
N TRP A 51 5.71 -6.24 2.38
CA TRP A 51 4.43 -6.24 3.08
C TRP A 51 4.22 -4.94 3.84
N ILE A 52 2.98 -4.46 3.86
CA ILE A 52 2.52 -3.45 4.80
C ILE A 52 1.58 -4.14 5.78
N VAL A 53 1.93 -4.14 7.06
CA VAL A 53 1.12 -4.69 8.13
C VAL A 53 0.38 -3.54 8.83
N PRO A 54 -0.96 -3.45 8.74
CA PRO A 54 -1.73 -2.39 9.38
C PRO A 54 -1.70 -2.52 10.90
N VAL A 55 -1.57 -1.38 11.59
CA VAL A 55 -1.77 -1.29 13.04
C VAL A 55 -3.16 -0.70 13.30
N LEU A 56 -4.01 -1.45 14.00
CA LEU A 56 -5.42 -1.15 14.17
C LEU A 56 -5.72 -0.73 15.61
N ILE A 57 -6.41 0.39 15.76
CA ILE A 57 -6.98 0.84 17.04
C ILE A 57 -8.43 1.25 16.78
N GLN A 58 -9.38 0.65 17.51
CA GLN A 58 -10.83 0.93 17.33
C GLN A 58 -11.28 0.84 15.86
N GLU A 59 -10.84 -0.22 15.16
CA GLU A 59 -11.14 -0.46 13.73
C GLU A 59 -10.59 0.60 12.75
N ARG A 60 -9.71 1.49 13.22
CA ARG A 60 -8.99 2.46 12.38
C ARG A 60 -7.55 2.06 12.22
N VAL A 61 -7.00 2.30 11.02
CA VAL A 61 -5.59 2.07 10.71
C VAL A 61 -4.78 3.23 11.27
N ALA A 62 -4.34 3.08 12.51
CA ALA A 62 -3.58 4.06 13.25
C ALA A 62 -2.15 4.21 12.69
N GLY A 63 -1.64 3.17 12.04
CA GLY A 63 -0.31 3.18 11.42
C GLY A 63 -0.01 1.89 10.68
N PHE A 64 1.28 1.66 10.43
CA PHE A 64 1.74 0.48 9.71
C PHE A 64 3.17 0.09 10.09
N VAL A 65 3.50 -1.17 9.84
CA VAL A 65 4.87 -1.69 9.79
C VAL A 65 5.16 -2.17 8.38
N ARG A 66 6.26 -1.69 7.79
CA ARG A 66 6.73 -2.12 6.47
C ARG A 66 7.78 -3.22 6.64
N VAL A 67 7.49 -4.42 6.13
CA VAL A 67 8.36 -5.60 6.22
C VAL A 67 8.83 -6.00 4.83
N LEU A 68 10.15 -5.94 4.59
CA LEU A 68 10.74 -6.34 3.32
C LEU A 68 10.57 -7.84 3.06
N GLY A 69 10.67 -8.25 1.79
CA GLY A 69 10.69 -9.66 1.41
C GLY A 69 11.76 -10.52 2.11
N THR A 70 12.79 -9.88 2.67
CA THR A 70 13.87 -10.52 3.46
C THR A 70 13.51 -10.75 4.93
N GLY A 71 12.37 -10.24 5.40
CA GLY A 71 11.95 -10.28 6.80
C GLY A 71 12.48 -9.14 7.67
N LYS A 72 13.21 -8.17 7.10
CA LYS A 72 13.64 -6.97 7.81
C LYS A 72 12.52 -5.93 7.84
N VAL A 73 12.40 -5.20 8.96
CA VAL A 73 11.56 -4.00 9.03
C VAL A 73 12.29 -2.85 8.31
N ALA A 74 11.64 -2.27 7.32
CA ALA A 74 12.15 -1.11 6.58
C ALA A 74 11.64 0.22 7.13
N GLY A 75 10.55 0.20 7.91
CA GLY A 75 10.04 1.39 8.56
C GLY A 75 8.70 1.15 9.25
N ILE A 76 8.37 2.07 10.14
CA ILE A 76 7.07 2.17 10.80
C ILE A 76 6.56 3.60 10.60
N GLY A 77 5.24 3.79 10.60
CA GLY A 77 4.64 5.10 10.45
C GLY A 77 3.23 5.16 11.03
N THR A 78 2.77 6.38 11.31
CA THR A 78 1.41 6.67 11.81
C THR A 78 0.59 7.40 10.75
N PHE A 79 -0.73 7.26 10.82
CA PHE A 79 -1.68 8.04 10.02
C PHE A 79 -2.33 9.17 10.85
N TYR A 80 -1.77 9.48 12.01
CA TYR A 80 -2.16 10.59 12.86
C TYR A 80 -0.93 11.41 13.24
N GLY A 81 -1.11 12.73 13.35
CA GLY A 81 -0.11 13.63 13.94
C GLY A 81 -0.28 13.80 15.45
N ASP A 82 -1.51 13.62 15.95
CA ASP A 82 -1.83 13.59 17.39
C ASP A 82 -2.54 12.26 17.72
N PRO A 83 -2.04 11.47 18.69
CA PRO A 83 -2.70 10.28 19.24
C PRO A 83 -4.21 10.41 19.53
N LYS A 84 -4.71 11.62 19.81
CA LYS A 84 -6.14 11.86 20.06
C LYS A 84 -7.00 11.81 18.79
N GLN A 85 -6.38 11.77 17.61
CA GLN A 85 -7.04 11.83 16.30
C GLN A 85 -7.23 10.46 15.64
N ILE A 86 -7.05 9.35 16.37
CA ILE A 86 -7.21 7.98 15.83
C ILE A 86 -8.52 7.79 15.05
N ARG A 87 -9.61 8.42 15.48
CA ARG A 87 -10.91 8.32 14.79
C ARG A 87 -10.93 8.91 13.38
N ALA A 88 -10.01 9.83 13.08
CA ALA A 88 -9.85 10.42 11.75
C ALA A 88 -8.92 9.60 10.84
N CYS A 89 -8.25 8.58 11.37
CA CYS A 89 -7.41 7.69 10.58
C CYS A 89 -8.23 6.88 9.56
N PRO A 90 -7.59 6.45 8.46
CA PRO A 90 -8.26 5.65 7.44
C PRO A 90 -8.71 4.29 7.99
N THR A 91 -9.64 3.65 7.29
CA THR A 91 -10.10 2.29 7.60
C THR A 91 -9.29 1.21 6.87
N THR A 92 -8.53 1.59 5.84
CA THR A 92 -7.60 0.71 5.11
C THR A 92 -6.23 1.34 5.02
N VAL A 93 -5.18 0.51 5.08
CA VAL A 93 -3.78 0.97 5.09
C VAL A 93 -3.33 1.55 3.75
N THR A 94 -4.04 1.19 2.69
CA THR A 94 -3.86 1.68 1.32
C THR A 94 -4.58 3.02 1.08
N GLY A 95 -5.29 3.55 2.09
CA GLY A 95 -6.14 4.74 2.03
C GLY A 95 -7.46 4.55 1.29
N ILE A 96 -7.48 3.74 0.22
CA ILE A 96 -8.67 3.28 -0.52
C ILE A 96 -8.55 1.79 -0.82
N ASP A 97 -9.66 1.09 -0.98
CA ASP A 97 -9.66 -0.33 -1.36
C ASP A 97 -9.62 -0.55 -2.88
N ALA A 98 -9.55 -1.82 -3.31
CA ALA A 98 -9.52 -2.19 -4.73
C ALA A 98 -10.82 -1.85 -5.47
N VAL A 99 -11.97 -1.86 -4.78
CA VAL A 99 -13.28 -1.53 -5.38
C VAL A 99 -13.34 -0.04 -5.69
N GLU A 100 -12.92 0.79 -4.73
CA GLU A 100 -12.79 2.24 -4.88
C GLU A 100 -11.78 2.58 -5.98
N ALA A 101 -10.61 1.93 -6.00
CA ALA A 101 -9.61 2.13 -7.04
C ALA A 101 -10.15 1.82 -8.44
N ASN A 102 -10.88 0.71 -8.59
CA ASN A 102 -11.58 0.37 -9.83
C ASN A 102 -12.61 1.42 -10.23
N CYS A 103 -13.38 1.93 -9.27
CA CYS A 103 -14.40 2.94 -9.54
C CYS A 103 -13.77 4.22 -10.10
N LEU A 104 -12.67 4.67 -9.50
CA LEU A 104 -11.93 5.85 -9.93
C LEU A 104 -11.23 5.64 -11.29
N ALA A 105 -10.75 4.43 -11.57
CA ALA A 105 -10.12 4.11 -12.85
C ALA A 105 -11.11 4.08 -14.02
N LYS A 106 -12.39 3.73 -13.80
CA LYS A 106 -13.39 3.58 -14.88
C LYS A 106 -13.56 4.83 -15.74
N GLU A 107 -13.48 6.02 -15.15
CA GLU A 107 -13.59 7.29 -15.89
C GLU A 107 -12.45 7.48 -16.90
N ARG A 108 -11.36 6.75 -16.73
CA ARG A 108 -10.18 6.79 -17.57
C ARG A 108 -10.14 5.65 -18.59
N VAL A 109 -11.06 4.70 -18.59
CA VAL A 109 -11.05 3.55 -19.51
C VAL A 109 -12.03 3.77 -20.66
N HIS A 110 -11.52 3.79 -21.88
CA HIS A 110 -12.28 4.05 -23.10
C HIS A 110 -12.76 2.75 -23.74
N HIS A 111 -13.79 2.14 -23.14
CA HIS A 111 -14.36 0.89 -23.65
C HIS A 111 -14.86 1.01 -25.10
N GLU A 112 -15.36 2.18 -25.50
CA GLU A 112 -15.77 2.49 -26.88
C GLU A 112 -14.61 2.44 -27.88
N GLN A 113 -13.37 2.56 -27.41
CA GLN A 113 -12.16 2.44 -28.22
C GLN A 113 -11.55 1.03 -28.15
N GLY A 114 -12.28 0.07 -27.59
CA GLY A 114 -11.82 -1.32 -27.42
C GLY A 114 -10.81 -1.51 -26.29
N GLU A 115 -10.81 -0.63 -25.29
CA GLU A 115 -9.97 -0.79 -24.11
C GLU A 115 -10.59 -1.74 -23.07
N ILE A 116 -9.73 -2.54 -22.45
CA ILE A 116 -10.09 -3.49 -21.39
C ILE A 116 -9.16 -3.24 -20.21
N ALA A 117 -9.70 -3.11 -19.00
CA ALA A 117 -8.93 -2.94 -17.78
C ALA A 117 -8.76 -4.25 -17.02
N SER A 118 -7.59 -4.46 -16.38
CA SER A 118 -7.38 -5.54 -15.42
C SER A 118 -8.00 -5.22 -14.06
N ASP A 119 -8.03 -6.21 -13.17
CA ASP A 119 -8.23 -5.96 -11.75
C ASP A 119 -7.07 -5.12 -11.17
N PRO A 120 -7.32 -4.30 -10.13
CA PRO A 120 -6.30 -3.51 -9.46
C PRO A 120 -5.30 -4.38 -8.72
N VAL A 121 -4.03 -3.99 -8.80
CA VAL A 121 -2.93 -4.58 -8.04
C VAL A 121 -2.26 -3.48 -7.24
N PHE A 122 -2.09 -3.68 -5.94
CA PHE A 122 -1.40 -2.69 -5.11
C PHE A 122 0.12 -2.77 -5.33
N VAL A 123 0.69 -1.68 -5.81
CA VAL A 123 2.11 -1.58 -6.21
C VAL A 123 2.78 -0.38 -5.57
N HIS A 124 4.10 -0.31 -5.64
CA HIS A 124 4.85 0.94 -5.52
C HIS A 124 5.34 1.38 -6.90
N ASP A 125 5.25 2.69 -7.17
CA ASP A 125 5.78 3.29 -8.38
C ASP A 125 7.07 4.07 -8.09
N GLY A 126 8.22 3.42 -8.30
CA GLY A 126 9.53 3.93 -7.91
C GLY A 126 9.93 3.46 -6.50
N PRO A 127 10.49 4.31 -5.63
CA PRO A 127 10.94 3.90 -4.30
C PRO A 127 9.77 3.47 -3.38
N PRO A 128 10.03 2.61 -2.37
CA PRO A 128 9.05 2.26 -1.35
C PRO A 128 8.46 3.51 -0.67
N GLY A 129 7.14 3.55 -0.48
CA GLY A 129 6.42 4.73 0.02
C GLY A 129 5.67 5.53 -1.06
N ARG A 130 5.86 5.20 -2.34
CA ARG A 130 5.04 5.71 -3.45
C ARG A 130 4.02 4.66 -3.88
N GLU A 131 3.18 4.22 -2.95
CA GLU A 131 2.20 3.17 -3.23
C GLU A 131 0.97 3.68 -4.00
N ALA A 132 0.45 2.84 -4.90
CA ALA A 132 -0.75 3.10 -5.69
C ALA A 132 -1.41 1.79 -6.10
N TRP A 133 -2.69 1.85 -6.44
CA TRP A 133 -3.37 0.77 -7.15
C TRP A 133 -3.09 0.89 -8.65
N LEU A 134 -2.46 -0.13 -9.22
CA LEU A 134 -2.19 -0.26 -10.65
C LEU A 134 -3.30 -1.03 -11.35
N ILE A 135 -3.86 -0.42 -12.38
CA ILE A 135 -4.79 -1.03 -13.33
C ILE A 135 -4.11 -1.01 -14.70
N GLU A 136 -3.96 -2.18 -15.32
CA GLU A 136 -3.44 -2.28 -16.68
C GLU A 136 -4.57 -2.14 -17.69
N VAL A 137 -4.39 -1.26 -18.66
CA VAL A 137 -5.30 -1.08 -19.79
C VAL A 137 -4.71 -1.78 -21.01
N PHE A 138 -5.50 -2.65 -21.60
CA PHE A 138 -5.17 -3.42 -22.79
C PHE A 138 -5.93 -2.89 -23.99
N LYS A 139 -5.26 -2.84 -25.14
CA LYS A 139 -5.86 -2.54 -26.44
C LYS A 139 -5.34 -3.56 -27.45
N GLN A 140 -6.25 -4.21 -28.19
CA GLN A 140 -5.89 -5.28 -29.13
C GLN A 140 -5.05 -6.41 -28.48
N GLY A 141 -5.33 -6.73 -27.21
CA GLY A 141 -4.65 -7.79 -26.47
C GLY A 141 -3.24 -7.46 -25.98
N ARG A 142 -2.77 -6.21 -26.12
CA ARG A 142 -1.46 -5.77 -25.62
C ARG A 142 -1.62 -4.73 -24.52
N PRO A 143 -0.76 -4.74 -23.49
CA PRO A 143 -0.67 -3.63 -22.54
C PRO A 143 -0.43 -2.34 -23.30
N TYR A 144 -1.32 -1.37 -23.11
CA TYR A 144 -1.29 -0.07 -23.77
C TYR A 144 -0.85 1.02 -22.80
N ARG A 145 -1.48 1.09 -21.63
CA ARG A 145 -1.14 2.06 -20.58
C ARG A 145 -1.47 1.52 -19.20
N TRP A 146 -0.87 2.15 -18.21
CA TRP A 146 -1.07 1.89 -16.80
C TRP A 146 -1.81 3.08 -16.19
N ILE A 147 -2.89 2.79 -15.46
CA ILE A 147 -3.61 3.75 -14.63
C ILE A 147 -3.21 3.49 -13.19
N PHE A 148 -2.71 4.52 -12.52
CA PHE A 148 -2.35 4.49 -11.11
C PHE A 148 -3.35 5.31 -10.32
N VAL A 149 -3.89 4.70 -9.27
CA VAL A 149 -4.93 5.28 -8.43
C VAL A 149 -4.44 5.35 -7.00
N THR A 150 -4.43 6.56 -6.46
CA THR A 150 -4.12 6.85 -5.05
C THR A 150 -5.35 7.46 -4.38
N PRO A 151 -5.39 7.56 -3.04
CA PRO A 151 -6.47 8.28 -2.36
C PRO A 151 -6.58 9.76 -2.78
N ALA A 152 -5.49 10.37 -3.26
CA ALA A 152 -5.44 11.80 -3.55
C ALA A 152 -5.68 12.13 -5.02
N PHE A 153 -5.23 11.28 -5.95
CA PHE A 153 -5.33 11.53 -7.40
C PHE A 153 -5.14 10.26 -8.24
N VAL A 154 -5.52 10.38 -9.52
CA VAL A 154 -5.37 9.35 -10.56
C VAL A 154 -4.44 9.87 -11.66
N TYR A 155 -3.41 9.11 -11.99
CA TYR A 155 -2.43 9.43 -13.03
C TYR A 155 -2.15 8.22 -13.94
N GLU A 156 -1.50 8.46 -15.08
CA GLU A 156 -1.36 7.46 -16.13
C GLU A 156 -0.01 7.56 -16.82
N ARG A 157 0.49 6.44 -17.35
CA ARG A 157 1.64 6.41 -18.26
C ARG A 157 1.60 5.22 -19.20
N GLN A 158 2.48 5.21 -20.20
CA GLN A 158 2.63 4.06 -21.08
C GLN A 158 3.06 2.81 -20.29
N ALA A 159 2.55 1.65 -20.70
CA ALA A 159 2.91 0.39 -20.07
C ALA A 159 4.37 0.04 -20.39
N GLY A 160 5.10 -0.48 -19.39
CA GLY A 160 6.47 -0.98 -19.55
C GLY A 160 7.58 0.02 -19.21
N GLU A 161 7.25 1.27 -18.90
CA GLU A 161 8.23 2.28 -18.49
C GLU A 161 8.20 2.45 -16.96
N PRO A 162 9.26 2.10 -16.21
CA PRO A 162 9.37 2.47 -14.79
C PRO A 162 9.61 3.98 -14.64
N LEU A 163 9.20 4.56 -13.51
CA LEU A 163 9.59 5.93 -13.17
C LEU A 163 11.10 5.93 -12.84
N ASP A 164 11.85 6.83 -13.46
CA ASP A 164 13.30 6.94 -13.26
C ASP A 164 13.60 7.11 -11.77
N GLU A 165 14.37 6.20 -11.17
CA GLU A 165 14.64 6.16 -9.71
C GLU A 165 15.47 7.38 -9.25
N ALA A 166 15.98 8.19 -10.18
CA ALA A 166 16.88 9.32 -9.96
C ALA A 166 16.19 10.68 -9.70
N LEU A 167 14.85 10.74 -9.68
CA LEU A 167 14.13 11.98 -9.37
C LEU A 167 13.64 11.97 -7.91
N GLU A 168 14.59 12.22 -6.99
CA GLU A 168 14.37 12.74 -5.63
C GLU A 168 14.33 14.27 -5.61
#